data_AF-A0A2A4U3X1-F1
#
_entry.id   AF-A0A2A4U3X1-F1
#
_cell.length_a   1.000
_cell.length_b   1.000
_cell.length_c   1.000
_cell.angle_alpha   90.00
_cell.angle_beta   90.00
_cell.angle_gamma   90.00
#
_symmetry.space_group_name_H-M   'P 1'
#
loop_
_entity.id
_entity.type
_entity.pdbx_description
1 polymer ?
#
loop_
_entity_poly.entity_id
_entity_poly.type
_entity_poly.pdbx_seq_one_letter_code
_entity_poly.pdbx_strand_id
1 'polypeptide(L)'
;MNCPKCGVENPDRAEQCSGCDIFFIQWLIAQHKRDSKKIKKQEAMPKRRPAWLIYSAIGSAMVIGIIAGMQAGRSSVDRTPNAEEAAFKKAATVSLVDILSDSARRGYAFGVTINERDLHGFMLQGMDSFSIGNLRTEARMAGEGPPLEIISYSKYKEFKRTPYRCVLEGELRYYTYLGKEHAKASECWAMSTESRLKNKQKVLYYIWERLQWVKSKQQWGLFDPAQERRFYEAYINRHYSSEAEYLDIIESNLRFQKAGEDKTLKRTALAAAYRTRVRRAGALYRLEHL
;
A
#
# COMPACT_ATOMS: atom_id res chain seq x y z
N MET A 1 -19.14 -8.49 -23.70
CA MET A 1 -19.02 -9.35 -22.49
C MET A 1 -20.38 -9.88 -22.00
N ASN A 2 -20.50 -11.15 -21.58
CA ASN A 2 -21.76 -11.70 -21.03
C ASN A 2 -21.90 -11.47 -19.52
N CYS A 3 -23.12 -11.15 -19.06
CA CYS A 3 -23.37 -10.94 -17.64
C CYS A 3 -23.29 -12.26 -16.86
N PRO A 4 -22.43 -12.36 -15.82
CA PRO A 4 -22.24 -13.62 -15.09
C PRO A 4 -23.41 -13.98 -14.17
N LYS A 5 -24.40 -13.08 -14.02
CA LYS A 5 -25.63 -13.32 -13.23
C LYS A 5 -26.80 -13.78 -14.09
N CYS A 6 -27.03 -13.14 -15.25
CA CYS A 6 -28.22 -13.38 -16.08
C CYS A 6 -27.92 -13.80 -17.53
N GLY A 7 -26.66 -13.89 -17.93
CA GLY A 7 -26.23 -14.35 -19.26
C GLY A 7 -26.36 -13.32 -20.39
N VAL A 8 -27.00 -12.17 -20.15
CA VAL A 8 -27.22 -11.13 -21.18
C VAL A 8 -25.90 -10.55 -21.68
N GLU A 9 -25.77 -10.40 -23.00
CA GLU A 9 -24.61 -9.79 -23.64
C GLU A 9 -24.62 -8.27 -23.45
N ASN A 10 -23.48 -7.73 -23.01
CA ASN A 10 -23.28 -6.32 -22.71
C ASN A 10 -22.10 -5.76 -23.55
N PRO A 11 -22.11 -4.46 -23.86
CA PRO A 11 -20.98 -3.78 -24.50
C PRO A 11 -19.68 -4.04 -23.73
N ASP A 12 -18.56 -4.14 -24.45
CA ASP A 12 -17.26 -4.28 -23.80
C ASP A 12 -16.97 -3.05 -22.93
N ARG A 13 -16.52 -3.31 -21.68
CA ARG A 13 -16.31 -2.33 -20.60
C ARG A 13 -17.58 -1.76 -19.96
N ALA A 14 -18.76 -2.34 -20.17
CA ALA A 14 -19.94 -1.95 -19.40
C ALA A 14 -19.72 -2.19 -17.89
N GLU A 15 -19.98 -1.17 -17.07
CA GLU A 15 -19.84 -1.26 -15.60
C GLU A 15 -21.08 -1.88 -14.94
N GLN A 16 -22.22 -1.85 -15.65
CA GLN A 16 -23.52 -2.32 -15.21
C GLN A 16 -24.17 -3.20 -16.30
N CYS A 17 -24.89 -4.25 -15.88
CA CYS A 17 -25.63 -5.12 -16.78
C CYS A 17 -26.98 -4.50 -17.17
N SER A 18 -27.25 -4.37 -18.47
CA SER A 18 -28.52 -3.84 -19.01
C SER A 18 -29.75 -4.73 -18.76
N GLY A 19 -29.57 -6.02 -18.50
CA GLY A 19 -30.67 -6.97 -18.31
C GLY A 19 -31.09 -7.20 -16.85
N CYS A 20 -30.23 -6.89 -15.89
CA CYS A 20 -30.53 -7.14 -14.47
C CYS A 20 -29.99 -6.09 -13.50
N ASP A 21 -29.56 -4.94 -14.05
CA ASP A 21 -29.10 -3.71 -13.38
C ASP A 21 -27.98 -3.88 -12.34
N ILE A 22 -27.25 -5.00 -12.38
CA ILE A 22 -26.14 -5.20 -11.43
C ILE A 22 -24.90 -4.47 -11.89
N PHE A 23 -24.19 -3.86 -10.94
CA PHE A 23 -22.82 -3.47 -11.14
C PHE A 23 -21.90 -4.69 -11.08
N PHE A 24 -21.13 -4.94 -12.14
CA PHE A 24 -20.30 -6.14 -12.24
C PHE A 24 -19.29 -6.23 -11.09
N ILE A 25 -18.67 -5.10 -10.72
CA ILE A 25 -17.72 -5.02 -9.61
C ILE A 25 -18.39 -5.39 -8.27
N GLN A 26 -19.58 -4.86 -8.00
CA GLN A 26 -20.28 -5.15 -6.74
C GLN A 26 -20.70 -6.62 -6.65
N TRP A 27 -21.11 -7.21 -7.77
CA TRP A 27 -21.47 -8.62 -7.83
C TRP A 27 -20.26 -9.54 -7.64
N LEU A 28 -19.11 -9.24 -8.26
CA LEU A 28 -17.86 -9.98 -8.07
C LEU A 28 -17.39 -9.94 -6.61
N ILE A 29 -17.45 -8.77 -5.96
CA ILE A 29 -17.14 -8.62 -4.54
C ILE A 29 -18.10 -9.46 -3.67
N ALA A 30 -19.38 -9.49 -4.01
CA ALA A 30 -20.38 -10.26 -3.28
C ALA A 30 -20.17 -11.78 -3.43
N GLN A 31 -19.78 -12.26 -4.62
CA GLN A 31 -19.44 -13.67 -4.85
C GLN A 31 -18.19 -14.09 -4.08
N HIS A 32 -17.11 -13.31 -4.18
CA HIS A 32 -15.87 -13.59 -3.44
C HIS A 32 -16.11 -13.69 -1.91
N LYS A 33 -17.01 -12.87 -1.36
CA LYS A 33 -17.41 -12.94 0.06
C LYS A 33 -18.23 -14.19 0.41
N ARG A 34 -18.98 -14.78 -0.53
CA ARG A 34 -19.71 -16.04 -0.32
C ARG A 34 -18.77 -17.24 -0.36
N ASP A 35 -17.84 -17.24 -1.30
CA ASP A 35 -16.89 -18.36 -1.46
C ASP A 35 -15.88 -18.43 -0.32
N SER A 36 -15.37 -17.28 0.14
CA SER A 36 -14.51 -17.20 1.33
C SER A 36 -15.20 -17.66 2.63
N LYS A 37 -16.53 -17.57 2.73
CA LYS A 37 -17.29 -18.12 3.87
C LYS A 37 -17.46 -19.65 3.79
N LYS A 38 -17.49 -20.23 2.59
CA LYS A 38 -17.54 -21.70 2.41
C LYS A 38 -16.21 -22.34 2.82
N ILE A 39 -15.08 -21.72 2.46
CA ILE A 39 -13.73 -22.21 2.79
C ILE A 39 -13.50 -22.26 4.31
N LYS A 40 -13.87 -21.20 5.04
CA LYS A 40 -13.75 -21.16 6.51
C LYS A 40 -14.59 -22.20 7.25
N LYS A 41 -15.66 -22.71 6.62
CA LYS A 41 -16.52 -23.74 7.23
C LYS A 41 -15.94 -25.15 7.07
N GLN A 42 -15.02 -25.34 6.13
CA GLN A 42 -14.33 -26.62 5.89
C GLN A 42 -13.12 -26.83 6.80
N GLU A 43 -12.47 -25.76 7.26
CA GLU A 43 -11.30 -25.82 8.15
C GLU A 43 -11.65 -26.03 9.64
N ALA A 44 -12.92 -26.05 10.01
CA ALA A 44 -13.40 -26.15 11.40
C ALA A 44 -13.89 -27.56 11.79
N MET A 45 -13.09 -28.61 11.54
CA MET A 45 -13.29 -29.93 12.18
C MET A 45 -12.04 -30.38 12.97
N PRO A 46 -12.20 -31.05 14.13
CA PRO A 46 -11.17 -31.08 15.15
C PRO A 46 -10.33 -32.37 15.13
N LYS A 47 -9.02 -32.28 15.39
CA LYS A 47 -8.23 -33.41 15.92
C LYS A 47 -7.38 -32.97 17.11
N ARG A 48 -7.44 -33.81 18.15
CA ARG A 48 -6.94 -33.64 19.53
C ARG A 48 -5.42 -33.90 19.65
N ARG A 49 -4.74 -33.00 20.40
CA ARG A 49 -3.60 -33.19 21.37
C ARG A 49 -2.26 -33.80 20.87
N PRO A 50 -1.11 -33.71 21.61
CA PRO A 50 -0.87 -33.24 23.00
C PRO A 50 0.31 -32.24 23.20
N ALA A 51 0.51 -31.88 24.47
CA ALA A 51 1.25 -30.73 25.01
C ALA A 51 2.75 -30.96 25.33
N TRP A 52 3.54 -31.46 24.38
CA TRP A 52 5.01 -31.60 24.53
C TRP A 52 5.74 -30.88 23.38
N LEU A 53 5.64 -29.55 23.29
CA LEU A 53 6.50 -28.78 22.37
C LEU A 53 6.76 -27.35 22.89
N ILE A 54 6.65 -27.13 24.21
CA ILE A 54 6.98 -25.86 24.87
C ILE A 54 8.43 -25.93 25.39
N TYR A 55 9.41 -26.28 24.55
CA TYR A 55 10.85 -26.08 24.90
C TYR A 55 11.78 -25.87 23.69
N SER A 56 11.27 -25.69 22.46
CA SER A 56 12.09 -25.32 21.29
C SER A 56 11.90 -23.87 20.82
N ALA A 57 11.10 -23.06 21.53
CA ALA A 57 10.65 -21.74 21.06
C ALA A 57 11.60 -20.55 21.33
N ILE A 58 12.86 -20.79 21.73
CA ILE A 58 13.84 -19.70 21.93
C ILE A 58 14.90 -19.65 20.80
N GLY A 59 15.05 -20.70 20.00
CA GLY A 59 15.98 -20.73 18.85
C GLY A 59 15.38 -20.29 17.51
N SER A 60 14.05 -20.16 17.41
CA SER A 60 13.33 -20.09 16.12
C SER A 60 12.82 -18.69 15.76
N ALA A 61 13.17 -17.65 16.53
CA ALA A 61 12.66 -16.29 16.33
C ALA A 61 13.39 -15.49 15.22
N MET A 62 14.54 -15.96 14.73
CA MET A 62 15.29 -15.25 13.66
C MET A 62 15.04 -15.77 12.24
N VAL A 63 14.38 -16.93 12.06
CA VAL A 63 14.16 -17.52 10.71
C VAL A 63 12.75 -17.23 10.15
N ILE A 64 11.79 -16.83 10.99
CA ILE A 64 10.42 -16.50 10.54
C ILE A 64 10.31 -15.08 9.93
N GLY A 65 11.32 -14.22 10.13
CA GLY A 65 11.34 -12.86 9.57
C GLY A 65 11.45 -12.80 8.04
N ILE A 66 11.84 -13.90 7.38
CA ILE A 66 12.02 -13.94 5.91
C ILE A 66 10.82 -14.60 5.20
N ILE A 67 10.04 -15.46 5.88
CA ILE A 67 8.89 -16.15 5.26
C ILE A 67 7.58 -15.36 5.45
N ALA A 68 7.46 -14.56 6.53
CA ALA A 68 6.30 -13.69 6.73
C ALA A 68 6.24 -12.49 5.76
N GLY A 69 7.33 -12.18 5.06
CA GLY A 69 7.39 -11.14 4.03
C GLY A 69 6.73 -11.51 2.69
N MET A 70 6.35 -12.77 2.48
CA MET A 70 5.76 -13.24 1.22
C MET A 70 4.23 -13.43 1.24
N GLN A 71 3.53 -13.23 2.35
CA GLN A 71 2.07 -13.48 2.42
C GLN A 71 1.22 -12.31 2.95
N ALA A 72 1.80 -11.19 3.37
CA ALA A 72 1.03 -10.02 3.80
C ALA A 72 0.64 -9.05 2.66
N GLY A 73 0.74 -9.48 1.40
CA GLY A 73 0.45 -8.67 0.19
C GLY A 73 -0.70 -9.18 -0.68
N ARG A 74 -1.59 -10.05 -0.19
CA ARG A 74 -2.74 -10.52 -0.98
C ARG A 74 -4.04 -9.86 -0.51
N SER A 75 -4.20 -8.60 -0.88
CA SER A 75 -5.53 -8.00 -1.07
C SER A 75 -5.44 -6.86 -2.10
N SER A 76 -5.34 -7.23 -3.37
CA SER A 76 -5.65 -6.43 -4.55
C SER A 76 -6.48 -7.36 -5.45
N VAL A 77 -7.75 -7.05 -5.70
CA VAL A 77 -8.20 -6.41 -6.96
C VAL A 77 -7.46 -7.04 -8.14
N ASP A 78 -8.15 -7.84 -8.95
CA ASP A 78 -7.63 -8.41 -10.20
C ASP A 78 -6.98 -7.32 -11.05
N ARG A 79 -5.67 -7.15 -10.87
CA ARG A 79 -4.77 -6.39 -11.74
C ARG A 79 -4.01 -7.44 -12.52
N THR A 80 -4.18 -7.41 -13.84
CA THR A 80 -3.47 -8.35 -14.72
C THR A 80 -1.96 -8.12 -14.60
N PRO A 81 -1.16 -9.17 -14.32
CA PRO A 81 0.31 -9.08 -14.15
C PRO A 81 1.04 -8.32 -15.26
N ASN A 82 0.52 -8.38 -16.49
CA ASN A 82 1.14 -7.80 -17.67
C ASN A 82 1.13 -6.26 -17.71
N ALA A 83 0.17 -5.60 -17.04
CA ALA A 83 0.08 -4.13 -17.03
C ALA A 83 1.05 -3.50 -16.02
N GLU A 84 1.24 -4.15 -14.87
CA GLU A 84 2.26 -3.76 -13.88
C GLU A 84 3.67 -4.06 -14.41
N GLU A 85 3.86 -5.18 -15.12
CA GLU A 85 5.15 -5.50 -15.75
C GLU A 85 5.52 -4.53 -16.89
N ALA A 86 4.55 -4.05 -17.67
CA ALA A 86 4.79 -3.05 -18.73
C ALA A 86 5.06 -1.64 -18.16
N ALA A 87 4.33 -1.22 -17.12
CA ALA A 87 4.62 0.03 -16.40
C ALA A 87 5.96 -0.04 -15.67
N PHE A 88 6.32 -1.21 -15.12
CA PHE A 88 7.61 -1.49 -14.53
C PHE A 88 8.74 -1.43 -15.56
N LYS A 89 8.63 -2.09 -16.72
CA LYS A 89 9.66 -2.03 -17.77
C LYS A 89 9.92 -0.60 -18.23
N LYS A 90 8.88 0.23 -18.31
CA LYS A 90 9.00 1.65 -18.67
C LYS A 90 9.63 2.51 -17.55
N ALA A 91 9.44 2.13 -16.29
CA ALA A 91 10.00 2.79 -15.10
C ALA A 91 11.45 2.37 -14.80
N ALA A 92 11.73 1.08 -14.99
CA ALA A 92 13.01 0.43 -14.74
C ALA A 92 14.10 0.90 -15.71
N THR A 93 13.73 1.21 -16.96
CA THR A 93 14.67 1.59 -18.02
C THR A 93 15.44 2.88 -17.78
N VAL A 94 15.02 3.75 -16.85
CA VAL A 94 15.71 5.04 -16.60
C VAL A 94 16.46 5.07 -15.27
N SER A 95 16.03 4.35 -14.23
CA SER A 95 16.61 4.50 -12.88
C SER A 95 17.31 3.24 -12.32
N LEU A 96 17.09 2.05 -12.90
CA LEU A 96 17.74 0.82 -12.40
C LEU A 96 19.09 0.54 -13.06
N VAL A 97 19.39 1.13 -14.20
CA VAL A 97 20.61 0.82 -14.98
C VAL A 97 21.88 1.06 -14.16
N ASP A 98 21.98 2.22 -13.49
CA ASP A 98 23.12 2.57 -12.65
C ASP A 98 23.23 1.66 -11.42
N ILE A 99 22.09 1.30 -10.82
CA ILE A 99 22.03 0.40 -9.67
C ILE A 99 22.47 -1.01 -10.07
N LEU A 100 22.03 -1.50 -11.22
CA LEU A 100 22.40 -2.81 -11.74
C LEU A 100 23.90 -2.86 -12.07
N SER A 101 24.44 -1.81 -12.67
CA SER A 101 25.88 -1.66 -12.94
C SER A 101 26.72 -1.69 -11.66
N ASP A 102 26.36 -0.91 -10.65
CA ASP A 102 27.03 -0.91 -9.33
C ASP A 102 26.89 -2.26 -8.62
N SER A 103 25.70 -2.88 -8.70
CA SER A 103 25.45 -4.20 -8.14
C SER A 103 26.27 -5.31 -8.79
N ALA A 104 26.48 -5.25 -10.10
CA ALA A 104 27.31 -6.21 -10.82
C ALA A 104 28.77 -6.11 -10.38
N ARG A 105 29.29 -4.87 -10.24
CA ARG A 105 30.65 -4.62 -9.74
C ARG A 105 30.86 -5.17 -8.34
N ARG A 106 29.94 -4.88 -7.42
CA ARG A 106 30.02 -5.40 -6.05
C ARG A 106 29.82 -6.91 -6.01
N GLY A 107 28.89 -7.45 -6.79
CA GLY A 107 28.61 -8.87 -6.88
C GLY A 107 29.79 -9.70 -7.36
N TYR A 108 30.58 -9.18 -8.31
CA TYR A 108 31.80 -9.81 -8.80
C TYR A 108 32.78 -10.13 -7.67
N ALA A 109 32.97 -9.21 -6.72
CA ALA A 109 33.84 -9.40 -5.56
C ALA A 109 33.38 -10.55 -4.63
N PHE A 110 32.10 -10.91 -4.67
CA PHE A 110 31.50 -11.97 -3.85
C PHE A 110 31.10 -13.22 -4.64
N GLY A 111 31.45 -13.29 -5.94
CA GLY A 111 31.13 -14.42 -6.81
C GLY A 111 29.62 -14.61 -7.05
N VAL A 112 28.84 -13.53 -6.96
CA VAL A 112 27.37 -13.55 -7.17
C VAL A 112 26.91 -12.48 -8.13
N THR A 113 25.81 -12.76 -8.81
CA THR A 113 25.11 -11.80 -9.67
C THR A 113 23.68 -11.62 -9.17
N ILE A 114 23.18 -10.40 -9.28
CA ILE A 114 21.76 -10.07 -9.14
C ILE A 114 21.24 -9.53 -10.47
N ASN A 115 19.94 -9.70 -10.71
CA ASN A 115 19.24 -9.16 -11.87
C ASN A 115 18.05 -8.30 -11.43
N GLU A 116 17.32 -7.75 -12.41
CA GLU A 116 16.12 -6.93 -12.17
C GLU A 116 15.10 -7.61 -11.26
N ARG A 117 14.90 -8.92 -11.39
CA ARG A 117 13.91 -9.68 -10.60
C ARG A 117 14.26 -9.69 -9.12
N ASP A 118 15.54 -9.70 -8.77
CA ASP A 118 16.02 -9.65 -7.38
C ASP A 118 15.75 -8.28 -6.72
N LEU A 119 15.65 -7.22 -7.52
CA LEU A 119 15.42 -5.85 -7.06
C LEU A 119 13.96 -5.40 -7.20
N HIS A 120 13.18 -6.07 -8.04
CA HIS A 120 11.80 -5.72 -8.39
C HIS A 120 10.91 -5.47 -7.16
N GLY A 121 10.96 -6.36 -6.17
CA GLY A 121 10.15 -6.22 -4.96
C GLY A 121 10.45 -4.93 -4.17
N PHE A 122 11.70 -4.45 -4.18
CA PHE A 122 12.05 -3.20 -3.54
C PHE A 122 11.55 -1.99 -4.34
N MET A 123 11.56 -2.06 -5.66
CA MET A 123 11.05 -0.98 -6.50
C MET A 123 9.54 -0.79 -6.29
N LEU A 124 8.79 -1.89 -6.28
CA LEU A 124 7.35 -1.87 -5.99
C LEU A 124 7.06 -1.29 -4.60
N GLN A 125 7.84 -1.65 -3.58
CA GLN A 125 7.70 -1.06 -2.24
C GLN A 125 7.92 0.46 -2.23
N GLY A 126 8.84 0.96 -3.06
CA GLY A 126 9.03 2.40 -3.27
C GLY A 126 7.80 3.06 -3.89
N MET A 127 7.26 2.46 -4.95
CA MET A 127 6.05 2.94 -5.63
C MET A 127 4.81 2.91 -4.71
N ASP A 128 4.67 1.86 -3.90
CA ASP A 128 3.57 1.65 -2.96
C ASP A 128 3.65 2.57 -1.74
N SER A 129 4.73 3.34 -1.59
CA SER A 129 4.86 4.34 -0.52
C SER A 129 3.95 5.56 -0.73
N PHE A 130 3.27 5.65 -1.87
CA PHE A 130 2.31 6.69 -2.20
C PHE A 130 0.93 6.44 -1.58
N SER A 131 0.91 6.24 -0.26
CA SER A 131 -0.33 6.05 0.51
C SER A 131 -0.79 7.36 1.16
N ILE A 132 -2.11 7.51 1.34
CA ILE A 132 -2.69 8.64 2.09
C ILE A 132 -2.15 8.68 3.53
N GLY A 133 -1.85 7.52 4.13
CA GLY A 133 -1.27 7.44 5.47
C GLY A 133 0.11 8.10 5.57
N ASN A 134 0.96 7.90 4.56
CA ASN A 134 2.27 8.54 4.49
C ASN A 134 2.13 10.05 4.29
N LEU A 135 1.26 10.51 3.39
CA LEU A 135 0.98 11.94 3.21
C LEU A 135 0.51 12.62 4.51
N ARG A 136 -0.44 12.01 5.21
CA ARG A 136 -0.93 12.54 6.50
C ARG A 136 0.20 12.63 7.53
N THR A 137 1.10 11.65 7.53
CA THR A 137 2.24 11.62 8.47
C THR A 137 3.20 12.76 8.18
N GLU A 138 3.62 12.92 6.92
CA GLU A 138 4.53 14.01 6.53
C GLU A 138 3.88 15.39 6.70
N ALA A 139 2.61 15.55 6.33
CA ALA A 139 1.88 16.81 6.51
C ALA A 139 1.83 17.22 7.99
N ARG A 140 1.57 16.27 8.91
CA ARG A 140 1.59 16.56 10.35
C ARG A 140 2.98 16.90 10.86
N MET A 141 4.02 16.23 10.37
CA MET A 141 5.41 16.57 10.71
C MET A 141 5.78 17.98 10.25
N ALA A 142 5.22 18.45 9.14
CA ALA A 142 5.36 19.81 8.65
C ALA A 142 4.45 20.85 9.36
N GLY A 143 3.60 20.43 10.30
CA GLY A 143 2.62 21.32 10.95
C GLY A 143 1.41 21.67 10.06
N GLU A 144 1.24 20.98 8.94
CA GLU A 144 0.23 21.24 7.91
C GLU A 144 -0.77 20.07 7.76
N GLY A 145 -0.88 19.23 8.78
CA GLY A 145 -1.85 18.15 8.80
C GLY A 145 -3.29 18.69 8.71
N PRO A 146 -4.19 18.05 7.93
CA PRO A 146 -5.59 18.48 7.88
C PRO A 146 -6.20 18.43 9.28
N PRO A 147 -7.05 19.40 9.67
CA PRO A 147 -7.77 19.36 10.94
C PRO A 147 -8.53 18.05 11.13
N LEU A 148 -8.53 17.54 12.37
CA LEU A 148 -9.08 16.23 12.72
C LEU A 148 -10.05 16.36 13.89
N GLU A 149 -11.17 15.65 13.82
CA GLU A 149 -12.09 15.43 14.94
C GLU A 149 -12.14 13.92 15.24
N ILE A 150 -11.79 13.52 16.45
CA ILE A 150 -11.91 12.11 16.87
C ILE A 150 -13.37 11.80 17.17
N ILE A 151 -13.88 10.73 16.57
CA ILE A 151 -15.25 10.26 16.78
C ILE A 151 -15.29 8.89 17.44
N SER A 152 -16.42 8.60 18.08
CA SER A 152 -16.69 7.28 18.64
C SER A 152 -16.91 6.23 17.55
N TYR A 153 -16.76 4.96 17.92
CA TYR A 153 -17.09 3.86 17.03
C TYR A 153 -18.59 3.82 16.66
N SER A 154 -19.48 4.28 17.55
CA SER A 154 -20.91 4.38 17.26
C SER A 154 -21.20 5.37 16.13
N LYS A 155 -20.64 6.60 16.21
CA LYS A 155 -20.73 7.60 15.14
C LYS A 155 -20.11 7.09 13.84
N TYR A 156 -18.97 6.41 13.91
CA TYR A 156 -18.37 5.81 12.71
C TYR A 156 -19.30 4.80 12.03
N LYS A 157 -19.98 3.94 12.80
CA LYS A 157 -20.94 2.98 12.24
C LYS A 157 -22.14 3.66 11.59
N GLU A 158 -22.67 4.69 12.23
CA GLU A 158 -23.80 5.47 11.76
C GLU A 158 -23.52 6.06 10.37
N PHE A 159 -22.38 6.73 10.21
CA PHE A 159 -22.02 7.44 8.98
C PHE A 159 -21.15 6.65 8.01
N LYS A 160 -20.97 5.33 8.22
CA LYS A 160 -20.14 4.49 7.34
C LYS A 160 -20.61 4.47 5.89
N ARG A 161 -21.93 4.64 5.67
CA ARG A 161 -22.53 4.68 4.33
C ARG A 161 -22.54 6.10 3.74
N THR A 162 -22.40 7.12 4.55
CA THR A 162 -22.33 8.53 4.16
C THR A 162 -21.06 9.16 4.76
N PRO A 163 -19.87 8.71 4.30
CA PRO A 163 -18.60 9.01 4.95
C PRO A 163 -18.12 10.44 4.69
N TYR A 164 -18.96 11.31 4.14
CA TYR A 164 -18.67 12.71 3.91
C TYR A 164 -19.73 13.56 4.60
N ARG A 165 -19.31 14.69 5.15
CA ARG A 165 -20.24 15.71 5.64
C ARG A 165 -19.79 17.08 5.14
N CYS A 166 -20.72 17.90 4.70
CA CYS A 166 -20.43 19.26 4.23
C CYS A 166 -21.44 20.26 4.78
N VAL A 167 -20.99 21.50 4.94
CA VAL A 167 -21.86 22.64 5.24
C VAL A 167 -22.21 23.33 3.92
N LEU A 168 -23.47 23.25 3.53
CA LEU A 168 -24.00 23.86 2.31
C LEU A 168 -25.11 24.83 2.70
N GLU A 169 -24.99 26.10 2.33
CA GLU A 169 -25.98 27.14 2.66
C GLU A 169 -26.25 27.26 4.17
N GLY A 170 -25.26 26.95 5.01
CA GLY A 170 -25.36 26.96 6.47
C GLY A 170 -25.88 25.66 7.09
N GLU A 171 -26.29 24.68 6.29
CA GLU A 171 -26.78 23.39 6.76
C GLU A 171 -25.73 22.28 6.66
N LEU A 172 -25.57 21.51 7.74
CA LEU A 172 -24.74 20.31 7.74
C LEU A 172 -25.50 19.14 7.10
N ARG A 173 -24.95 18.59 6.02
CA ARG A 173 -25.51 17.43 5.30
C ARG A 173 -24.47 16.33 5.13
N TYR A 174 -24.94 15.10 4.95
CA TYR A 174 -24.10 13.90 4.83
C TYR A 174 -24.24 13.26 3.45
N TYR A 175 -23.13 12.79 2.90
CA TYR A 175 -23.06 12.36 1.51
C TYR A 175 -22.29 11.05 1.35
N THR A 176 -22.68 10.28 0.34
CA THR A 176 -21.97 9.06 -0.10
C THR A 176 -20.75 9.38 -0.98
N TYR A 177 -20.75 10.54 -1.64
CA TYR A 177 -19.70 11.03 -2.53
C TYR A 177 -19.63 12.56 -2.50
N LEU A 178 -18.50 13.14 -2.91
CA LEU A 178 -18.33 14.59 -3.07
C LEU A 178 -17.93 14.91 -4.52
N GLY A 179 -18.88 15.38 -5.33
CA GLY A 179 -18.65 15.86 -6.69
C GLY A 179 -18.60 17.39 -6.82
N LYS A 180 -18.64 17.87 -8.06
CA LYS A 180 -18.55 19.30 -8.43
C LYS A 180 -19.71 20.13 -7.88
N GLU A 181 -20.87 19.52 -7.71
CA GLU A 181 -22.06 20.12 -7.11
C GLU A 181 -21.83 20.60 -5.68
N HIS A 182 -20.80 20.08 -5.00
CA HIS A 182 -20.40 20.49 -3.65
C HIS A 182 -19.36 21.63 -3.64
N ALA A 183 -19.01 22.23 -4.79
CA ALA A 183 -18.02 23.30 -4.87
C ALA A 183 -18.39 24.54 -4.03
N LYS A 184 -19.69 24.77 -3.83
CA LYS A 184 -20.23 25.89 -3.03
C LYS A 184 -20.28 25.61 -1.52
N ALA A 185 -19.93 24.41 -1.09
CA ALA A 185 -19.86 24.10 0.33
C ALA A 185 -18.80 24.99 1.01
N SER A 186 -19.12 25.54 2.17
CA SER A 186 -18.16 26.33 2.95
C SER A 186 -17.11 25.43 3.62
N GLU A 187 -17.48 24.18 3.90
CA GLU A 187 -16.64 23.23 4.59
C GLU A 187 -17.06 21.80 4.25
N CYS A 188 -16.10 20.91 4.05
CA CYS A 188 -16.34 19.47 3.89
C CYS A 188 -15.36 18.64 4.72
N TRP A 189 -15.82 17.48 5.18
CA TRP A 189 -15.04 16.53 5.95
C TRP A 189 -15.22 15.12 5.37
N ALA A 190 -14.17 14.30 5.45
CA ALA A 190 -14.22 12.88 5.14
C ALA A 190 -13.96 12.05 6.39
N MET A 191 -14.69 10.95 6.52
CA MET A 191 -14.48 9.98 7.58
C MET A 191 -13.31 9.06 7.21
N SER A 192 -12.43 8.82 8.17
CA SER A 192 -11.28 7.94 8.01
C SER A 192 -11.02 7.15 9.29
N THR A 193 -10.14 6.17 9.17
CA THR A 193 -9.55 5.48 10.31
C THR A 193 -8.05 5.73 10.36
N GLU A 194 -7.50 5.79 11.56
CA GLU A 194 -6.07 5.89 11.78
C GLU A 194 -5.64 4.87 12.84
N SER A 195 -4.61 4.08 12.56
CA SER A 195 -4.03 3.18 13.56
C SER A 195 -2.84 3.82 14.23
N ARG A 196 -2.79 3.80 15.57
CA ARG A 196 -1.64 4.27 16.34
C ARG A 196 -1.16 3.19 17.28
N LEU A 197 0.15 3.12 17.51
CA LEU A 197 0.72 2.26 18.55
C LEU A 197 0.64 2.99 19.89
N LYS A 198 0.00 2.37 20.88
CA LYS A 198 -0.02 2.81 22.29
C LYS A 198 0.33 1.62 23.16
N ASN A 199 1.36 1.74 24.00
CA ASN A 199 1.81 0.66 24.89
C ASN A 199 2.00 -0.68 24.17
N LYS A 200 2.66 -0.66 23.00
CA LYS A 200 2.87 -1.83 22.12
C LYS A 200 1.58 -2.45 21.55
N GLN A 201 0.41 -1.86 21.79
CA GLN A 201 -0.86 -2.27 21.21
C GLN A 201 -1.26 -1.33 20.07
N LYS A 202 -1.78 -1.90 18.98
CA LYS A 202 -2.33 -1.14 17.86
C LYS A 202 -3.76 -0.72 18.19
N VAL A 203 -3.97 0.57 18.41
CA VAL A 203 -5.28 1.18 18.70
C VAL A 203 -5.81 1.83 17.43
N LEU A 204 -7.08 1.58 17.11
CA LEU A 204 -7.76 2.16 15.95
C LEU A 204 -8.58 3.38 16.38
N TYR A 205 -8.30 4.52 15.76
CA TYR A 205 -9.03 5.76 15.88
C TYR A 205 -9.97 5.94 14.69
N TYR A 206 -11.16 6.46 14.96
CA TYR A 206 -12.12 6.89 13.95
C TYR A 206 -12.13 8.41 13.95
N ILE A 207 -12.05 9.02 12.78
CA ILE A 207 -11.86 10.46 12.67
C ILE A 207 -12.69 11.04 11.54
N TRP A 208 -13.15 12.29 11.72
CA TRP A 208 -13.42 13.19 10.62
C TRP A 208 -12.17 13.99 10.30
N GLU A 209 -11.84 14.09 9.02
CA GLU A 209 -10.73 14.91 8.54
C GLU A 209 -11.25 15.98 7.60
N ARG A 210 -10.83 17.23 7.83
CA ARG A 210 -11.30 18.35 7.01
C ARG A 210 -10.65 18.29 5.62
N LEU A 211 -11.48 18.48 4.61
CA LEU A 211 -11.09 18.56 3.21
C LEU A 211 -10.93 20.03 2.80
N GLN A 212 -10.21 20.23 1.71
CA GLN A 212 -10.08 21.50 1.01
C GLN A 212 -10.54 21.36 -0.43
N TRP A 213 -11.04 22.46 -1.00
CA TRP A 213 -11.42 22.49 -2.40
C TRP A 213 -10.20 22.58 -3.30
N VAL A 214 -9.92 21.51 -4.05
CA VAL A 214 -8.77 21.43 -4.96
C VAL A 214 -9.22 21.90 -6.34
N LYS A 215 -8.94 23.18 -6.66
CA LYS A 215 -9.39 23.83 -7.90
C LYS A 215 -8.95 23.11 -9.17
N SER A 216 -7.72 22.60 -9.22
CA SER A 216 -7.18 21.89 -10.40
C SER A 216 -7.90 20.57 -10.67
N LYS A 217 -8.37 19.89 -9.62
CA LYS A 217 -9.11 18.63 -9.70
C LYS A 217 -10.64 18.84 -9.69
N GLN A 218 -11.11 20.06 -9.44
CA GLN A 218 -12.53 20.41 -9.28
C GLN A 218 -13.26 19.48 -8.29
N GLN A 219 -12.61 19.18 -7.16
CA GLN A 219 -13.12 18.26 -6.16
C GLN A 219 -12.59 18.60 -4.76
N TRP A 220 -13.26 18.10 -3.72
CA TRP A 220 -12.76 18.15 -2.36
C TRP A 220 -11.69 17.07 -2.15
N GLY A 221 -10.55 17.46 -1.55
CA GLY A 221 -9.44 16.56 -1.27
C GLY A 221 -8.75 16.89 0.04
N LEU A 222 -7.90 15.99 0.53
CA LEU A 222 -7.08 16.25 1.72
C LEU A 222 -5.92 17.22 1.40
N PHE A 223 -5.36 17.08 0.20
CA PHE A 223 -4.19 17.80 -0.27
C PHE A 223 -4.40 18.23 -1.72
N ASP A 224 -3.85 19.38 -2.11
CA ASP A 224 -3.70 19.73 -3.52
C ASP A 224 -2.47 19.03 -4.16
N PRO A 225 -2.32 18.99 -5.50
CA PRO A 225 -1.18 18.34 -6.14
C PRO A 225 0.20 18.83 -5.69
N ALA A 226 0.35 20.13 -5.40
CA ALA A 226 1.62 20.70 -4.99
C ALA A 226 1.99 20.26 -3.57
N GLN A 227 0.99 20.20 -2.68
CA GLN A 227 1.15 19.63 -1.34
C GLN A 227 1.44 18.14 -1.39
N GLU A 228 0.70 17.35 -2.17
CA GLU A 228 0.94 15.91 -2.35
C GLU A 228 2.39 15.67 -2.77
N ARG A 229 2.86 16.37 -3.81
CA ARG A 229 4.23 16.27 -4.31
C ARG A 229 5.26 16.61 -3.24
N ARG A 230 5.14 17.78 -2.60
CA ARG A 230 6.08 18.24 -1.57
C ARG A 230 6.16 17.27 -0.38
N PHE A 231 5.01 16.75 0.08
CA PHE A 231 5.00 15.80 1.19
C PHE A 231 5.58 14.44 0.80
N TYR A 232 5.37 13.97 -0.43
CA TYR A 232 6.06 12.77 -0.91
C TYR A 232 7.55 12.97 -1.10
N GLU A 233 8.01 14.14 -1.55
CA GLU A 233 9.44 14.48 -1.59
C GLU A 233 10.06 14.45 -0.18
N ALA A 234 9.36 15.01 0.81
CA ALA A 234 9.78 14.94 2.22
C ALA A 234 9.85 13.48 2.72
N TYR A 235 8.83 12.67 2.40
CA TYR A 235 8.82 11.23 2.72
C TYR A 235 10.04 10.52 2.12
N ILE A 236 10.28 10.71 0.83
CA ILE A 236 11.38 10.08 0.09
C ILE A 236 12.73 10.47 0.70
N ASN A 237 12.93 11.76 1.00
CA ASN A 237 14.17 12.24 1.57
C ASN A 237 14.42 11.73 2.99
N ARG A 238 13.35 11.56 3.79
CA ARG A 238 13.44 11.07 5.17
C ARG A 238 13.67 9.57 5.25
N HIS A 239 12.95 8.78 4.45
CA HIS A 239 12.99 7.31 4.54
C HIS A 239 14.01 6.66 3.61
N TYR A 240 14.40 7.35 2.54
CA TYR A 240 15.38 6.87 1.57
C TYR A 240 16.59 7.80 1.49
N SER A 241 17.13 8.14 2.65
CA SER A 241 18.33 8.97 2.81
C SER A 241 19.62 8.18 2.53
N SER A 242 20.74 8.89 2.39
CA SER A 242 22.07 8.29 2.33
C SER A 242 22.42 7.52 3.61
N GLU A 243 21.91 7.96 4.76
CA GLU A 243 22.06 7.23 6.03
C GLU A 243 21.34 5.88 5.99
N ALA A 244 20.10 5.83 5.49
CA ALA A 244 19.37 4.58 5.32
C ALA A 244 20.07 3.63 4.34
N GLU A 245 20.66 4.18 3.27
CA GLU A 245 21.47 3.39 2.33
C GLU A 245 22.75 2.85 2.99
N TYR A 246 23.42 3.64 3.83
CA TYR A 246 24.59 3.19 4.58
C TYR A 246 24.25 2.05 5.56
N LEU A 247 23.09 2.12 6.22
CA LEU A 247 22.59 1.04 7.08
C LEU A 247 22.30 -0.24 6.28
N ASP A 248 21.77 -0.13 5.07
CA ASP A 248 21.58 -1.27 4.15
C ASP A 248 22.92 -1.92 3.77
N ILE A 249 23.97 -1.13 3.56
CA ILE A 249 25.33 -1.63 3.28
C ILE A 249 25.90 -2.38 4.49
N ILE A 250 25.74 -1.86 5.70
CA ILE A 250 26.17 -2.55 6.93
C ILE A 250 25.42 -3.87 7.10
N GLU A 251 24.09 -3.84 6.97
CA GLU A 251 23.25 -5.03 7.07
C GLU A 251 23.64 -6.09 6.02
N SER A 252 23.89 -5.64 4.78
CA SER A 252 24.36 -6.49 3.69
C SER A 252 25.70 -7.17 4.04
N ASN A 253 26.69 -6.43 4.56
CA ASN A 253 27.98 -7.00 4.93
C ASN A 253 27.85 -8.06 6.04
N LEU A 254 26.99 -7.81 7.04
CA LEU A 254 26.68 -8.80 8.08
C LEU A 254 26.00 -10.05 7.50
N ARG A 255 25.10 -9.87 6.53
CA ARG A 255 24.44 -10.99 5.83
C ARG A 255 25.44 -11.78 4.97
N PHE A 256 26.40 -11.12 4.32
CA PHE A 256 27.46 -11.78 3.58
C PHE A 256 28.34 -12.67 4.47
N GLN A 257 28.74 -12.18 5.64
CA GLN A 257 29.50 -12.98 6.61
C GLN A 257 28.74 -14.24 7.04
N LYS A 258 27.43 -14.12 7.26
CA LYS A 258 26.57 -15.25 7.63
C LYS A 258 26.27 -16.21 6.48
N ALA A 259 26.36 -15.74 5.23
CA ALA A 259 26.04 -16.55 4.05
C ALA A 259 27.06 -17.66 3.78
N GLY A 260 28.30 -17.55 4.29
CA GLY A 260 29.34 -18.56 4.05
C GLY A 260 29.59 -18.75 2.56
N GLU A 261 29.37 -19.96 2.02
CA GLU A 261 29.46 -20.26 0.58
C GLU A 261 28.10 -20.34 -0.14
N ASP A 262 26.99 -20.10 0.56
CA ASP A 262 25.66 -20.17 -0.04
C ASP A 262 25.42 -18.99 -1.00
N LYS A 263 25.38 -19.29 -2.30
CA LYS A 263 25.17 -18.31 -3.37
C LYS A 263 23.81 -17.61 -3.28
N THR A 264 22.77 -18.29 -2.78
CA THR A 264 21.43 -17.72 -2.62
C THR A 264 21.40 -16.71 -1.48
N LEU A 265 22.05 -17.04 -0.36
CA LEU A 265 22.18 -16.12 0.77
C LEU A 265 23.09 -14.94 0.41
N LYS A 266 24.19 -15.16 -0.30
CA LYS A 266 25.05 -14.09 -0.85
C LYS A 266 24.28 -13.17 -1.81
N ARG A 267 23.43 -13.73 -2.69
CA ARG A 267 22.55 -12.93 -3.57
C ARG A 267 21.57 -12.08 -2.79
N THR A 268 20.94 -12.65 -1.76
CA THR A 268 20.01 -11.92 -0.88
C THR A 268 20.73 -10.84 -0.07
N ALA A 269 21.97 -11.09 0.37
CA ALA A 269 22.82 -10.10 1.01
C ALA A 269 23.16 -8.95 0.05
N LEU A 270 23.51 -9.25 -1.21
CA LEU A 270 23.78 -8.24 -2.23
C LEU A 270 22.55 -7.37 -2.51
N ALA A 271 21.38 -7.99 -2.72
CA ALA A 271 20.13 -7.27 -2.95
C ALA A 271 19.78 -6.34 -1.78
N ALA A 272 20.07 -6.74 -0.53
CA ALA A 272 19.85 -5.91 0.64
C ALA A 272 20.67 -4.61 0.63
N ALA A 273 21.89 -4.59 0.06
CA ALA A 273 22.70 -3.38 -0.04
C ALA A 273 22.07 -2.29 -0.92
N TYR A 274 21.24 -2.68 -1.90
CA TYR A 274 20.63 -1.78 -2.87
C TYR A 274 19.17 -1.47 -2.57
N ARG A 275 18.61 -2.07 -1.51
CA ARG A 275 17.19 -1.98 -1.14
C ARG A 275 16.68 -0.55 -1.08
N THR A 276 17.34 0.34 -0.33
CA THR A 276 16.92 1.75 -0.16
C THR A 276 17.05 2.51 -1.47
N ARG A 277 18.15 2.35 -2.19
CA ARG A 277 18.38 3.04 -3.47
C ARG A 277 17.31 2.65 -4.51
N VAL A 278 16.95 1.36 -4.57
CA VAL A 278 15.89 0.86 -5.47
C VAL A 278 14.49 1.33 -5.04
N ARG A 279 14.19 1.34 -3.73
CA ARG A 279 12.94 1.93 -3.22
C ARG A 279 12.85 3.42 -3.55
N ARG A 280 13.95 4.16 -3.41
CA ARG A 280 14.04 5.58 -3.79
C ARG A 280 13.73 5.76 -5.27
N ALA A 281 14.34 4.97 -6.14
CA ALA A 281 14.09 4.98 -7.58
C ALA A 281 12.60 4.74 -7.90
N GLY A 282 11.98 3.71 -7.31
CA GLY A 282 10.55 3.43 -7.48
C GLY A 282 9.66 4.58 -6.98
N ALA A 283 10.00 5.19 -5.85
CA ALA A 283 9.25 6.30 -5.30
C ALA A 283 9.38 7.58 -6.14
N LEU A 284 10.58 7.91 -6.62
CA LEU A 284 10.81 9.05 -7.52
C LEU A 284 10.09 8.88 -8.85
N TYR A 285 10.13 7.68 -9.44
CA TYR A 285 9.35 7.39 -10.64
C TYR A 285 7.86 7.65 -10.41
N ARG A 286 7.29 7.18 -9.29
CA ARG A 286 5.88 7.41 -8.98
C ARG A 286 5.56 8.90 -8.79
N LEU A 287 6.48 9.65 -8.17
CA LEU A 287 6.36 11.10 -7.96
C LEU A 287 6.26 11.88 -9.28
N GLU A 288 7.09 11.52 -10.26
CA GLU A 288 7.11 12.15 -11.59
C GLU A 288 5.84 11.90 -12.40
N HIS A 289 5.06 10.89 -12.01
CA HIS A 289 3.85 10.42 -12.69
C HIS A 289 2.58 10.57 -11.82
N LEU A 290 2.59 11.48 -10.83
CA LEU A 290 1.42 11.93 -10.08
C LEU A 290 0.59 12.94 -10.87
#